data_AF-A0A965M888-F1
#
_entry.id   AF-A0A965M888-F1
#
_cell.length_a   1.000
_cell.length_b   1.000
_cell.length_c   1.000
_cell.angle_alpha   90.00
_cell.angle_beta   90.00
_cell.angle_gamma   90.00
#
_symmetry.space_group_name_H-M   'P 1'
#
loop_
_entity.id
_entity.type
_entity.pdbx_description
1 polymer ?
#
loop_
_entity_poly.entity_id
_entity_poly.type
_entity_poly.pdbx_seq_one_letter_code
_entity_poly.pdbx_strand_id
1 'polypeptide(L)'
;MGESAGLAWWALGRFAAKPQATSSTLNLLNAMTELGVGTFRAIQGRLHGESWSRRESEPSGQWVERLRTELAPLAFQEADPKTCWDREWDGQWRLLAFDIPSQPKARRQKLWRWLKLNRLGPLQRSLWVSTKPLNEIRKLFHDTADSSTLLLWEAATPKGLNPTSLVEQAWDMNGLDALYSKVLSLCREKPNPDTIRQATFSWQQAIQADPLLPRRLYPKSFRGFQATEQLKIMWAKFSVAKK
;
A
#
# COMPACT_ATOMS: atom_id res chain seq x y z
N MET A 1 -13.65 -0.48 -20.21
CA MET A 1 -12.78 -1.36 -19.39
C MET A 1 -11.35 -0.94 -19.68
N GLY A 2 -10.91 0.14 -19.03
CA GLY A 2 -9.74 0.91 -19.46
C GLY A 2 -8.49 0.57 -18.65
N GLU A 3 -7.38 0.35 -19.36
CA GLU A 3 -5.98 0.74 -19.18
C GLU A 3 -5.32 0.93 -17.78
N SER A 4 -6.05 0.92 -16.66
CA SER A 4 -5.55 1.31 -15.33
C SER A 4 -5.20 0.15 -14.38
N ALA A 5 -5.37 -1.10 -14.81
CA ALA A 5 -4.89 -2.30 -14.09
C ALA A 5 -3.38 -2.56 -14.30
N GLY A 6 -2.70 -1.70 -15.07
CA GLY A 6 -1.38 -1.98 -15.62
C GLY A 6 -0.20 -1.67 -14.70
N LEU A 7 -0.26 -0.73 -13.75
CA LEU A 7 0.98 -0.20 -13.13
C LEU A 7 1.59 -1.12 -12.08
N ALA A 8 0.79 -1.70 -11.20
CA ALA A 8 1.26 -2.75 -10.28
C ALA A 8 1.61 -4.05 -11.03
N TRP A 9 0.95 -4.32 -12.15
CA TRP A 9 1.20 -5.47 -13.02
C TRP A 9 2.50 -5.34 -13.82
N TRP A 10 2.93 -4.12 -14.13
CA TRP A 10 4.09 -3.85 -14.98
C TRP A 10 5.43 -4.02 -14.24
N ALA A 11 5.48 -3.70 -12.95
CA ALA A 11 6.64 -3.96 -12.10
C ALA A 11 6.89 -5.47 -11.87
N LEU A 12 5.87 -6.31 -12.08
CA LEU A 12 5.87 -7.73 -11.72
C LEU A 12 5.67 -8.69 -12.91
N GLY A 13 5.29 -8.19 -14.09
CA GLY A 13 5.17 -8.91 -15.36
C GLY A 13 4.51 -10.29 -15.32
N ARG A 14 3.36 -10.41 -14.65
CA ARG A 14 2.52 -11.62 -14.71
C ARG A 14 1.22 -11.32 -15.45
N PHE A 15 0.90 -12.19 -16.41
CA PHE A 15 -0.42 -12.33 -17.02
C PHE A 15 -1.27 -13.30 -16.18
N ALA A 16 -2.53 -12.95 -15.95
CA ALA A 16 -3.65 -13.75 -15.46
C ALA A 16 -3.34 -14.95 -14.53
N ALA A 17 -3.64 -14.79 -13.24
CA ALA A 17 -4.19 -15.87 -12.43
C ALA A 17 -5.42 -15.34 -11.68
N LYS A 18 -6.61 -15.86 -12.04
CA LYS A 18 -7.87 -15.62 -11.32
C LYS A 18 -7.68 -16.03 -9.85
N PRO A 19 -8.05 -15.22 -8.86
CA PRO A 19 -8.19 -15.73 -7.50
C PRO A 19 -9.45 -16.61 -7.46
N GLN A 20 -9.27 -17.91 -7.26
CA GLN A 20 -10.36 -18.77 -6.82
C GLN A 20 -10.67 -18.41 -5.37
N ALA A 21 -11.87 -17.88 -5.14
CA ALA A 21 -12.43 -17.76 -3.81
C ALA A 21 -12.95 -19.14 -3.38
N THR A 22 -12.46 -19.67 -2.27
CA THR A 22 -13.14 -20.72 -1.51
C THR A 22 -13.02 -20.46 0.00
N SER A 23 -14.18 -20.09 0.55
CA SER A 23 -14.75 -20.43 1.86
C SER A 23 -13.96 -20.26 3.17
N SER A 24 -14.48 -19.31 3.98
CA SER A 24 -14.93 -19.47 5.37
C SER A 24 -14.00 -20.11 6.40
N THR A 25 -13.32 -19.24 7.15
CA THR A 25 -13.14 -19.15 8.63
C THR A 25 -11.74 -18.61 8.91
N LEU A 26 -11.54 -17.33 8.60
CA LEU A 26 -10.29 -16.64 8.91
C LEU A 26 -10.28 -16.31 10.40
N ASN A 27 -9.76 -17.26 11.19
CA ASN A 27 -9.22 -16.96 12.51
C ASN A 27 -8.29 -15.74 12.37
N LEU A 28 -8.62 -14.63 13.05
CA LEU A 28 -7.87 -13.38 13.09
C LEU A 28 -6.36 -13.56 13.38
N LEU A 29 -5.96 -14.72 13.91
CA LEU A 29 -4.59 -15.16 14.14
C LEU A 29 -3.85 -15.64 12.86
N ASN A 30 -4.51 -16.33 11.92
CA ASN A 30 -3.86 -16.85 10.70
C ASN A 30 -3.71 -15.77 9.61
N ALA A 31 -4.61 -14.78 9.57
CA ALA A 31 -4.50 -13.63 8.68
C ALA A 31 -3.16 -12.88 8.88
N MET A 32 -2.63 -12.85 10.10
CA MET A 32 -1.43 -12.08 10.43
C MET A 32 -0.11 -12.75 9.99
N THR A 33 -0.13 -14.06 9.74
CA THR A 33 1.01 -14.81 9.17
C THR A 33 1.01 -14.82 7.65
N GLU A 34 -0.18 -14.76 7.01
CA GLU A 34 -0.32 -14.75 5.55
C GLU A 34 -0.18 -13.35 4.93
N LEU A 35 -0.45 -12.29 5.70
CA LEU A 35 -0.33 -10.90 5.25
C LEU A 35 1.11 -10.37 5.36
N GLY A 36 2.00 -10.89 4.52
CA GLY A 36 3.16 -10.21 3.87
C GLY A 36 4.24 -9.48 4.69
N VAL A 37 4.02 -9.02 5.92
CA VAL A 37 4.95 -8.16 6.66
C VAL A 37 6.14 -8.98 7.20
N GLY A 38 5.90 -10.24 7.56
CA GLY A 38 6.95 -11.17 8.00
C GLY A 38 7.89 -11.59 6.87
N THR A 39 7.34 -11.92 5.69
CA THR A 39 8.12 -12.23 4.49
C THR A 39 8.88 -11.00 4.00
N PHE A 40 8.26 -9.83 4.01
CA PHE A 40 8.89 -8.57 3.61
C PHE A 40 10.15 -8.25 4.44
N ARG A 41 10.09 -8.37 5.77
CA ARG A 41 11.27 -8.16 6.64
C ARG A 41 12.36 -9.22 6.45
N ALA A 42 11.99 -10.48 6.26
CA ALA A 42 12.96 -11.56 6.02
C ALA A 42 13.66 -11.40 4.66
N ILE A 43 12.93 -10.95 3.64
CA ILE A 43 13.49 -10.67 2.31
C ILE A 43 14.33 -9.38 2.34
N GLN A 44 13.92 -8.35 3.10
CA GLN A 44 14.71 -7.13 3.31
C GLN A 44 16.13 -7.44 3.81
N GLY A 45 16.28 -8.40 4.73
CA GLY A 45 17.59 -8.85 5.21
C GLY A 45 18.45 -9.51 4.12
N ARG A 46 17.84 -10.19 3.15
CA ARG A 46 18.54 -10.82 2.01
C ARG A 46 18.95 -9.81 0.93
N LEU A 47 18.19 -8.73 0.77
CA LEU A 47 18.43 -7.69 -0.23
C LEU A 47 19.65 -6.81 0.05
N HIS A 48 20.11 -6.75 1.30
CA HIS A 48 21.30 -5.99 1.73
C HIS A 48 22.62 -6.79 1.62
N GLY A 49 22.61 -8.05 1.15
CA GLY A 49 23.81 -8.88 1.06
C GLY A 49 24.71 -8.56 -0.14
N GLU A 50 26.03 -8.73 0.05
CA GLU A 50 27.15 -8.46 -0.89
C GLU A 50 27.17 -9.27 -2.21
N SER A 51 26.11 -10.02 -2.53
CA SER A 51 26.16 -11.06 -3.57
C SER A 51 25.94 -10.59 -5.01
N TRP A 52 25.53 -9.33 -5.19
CA TRP A 52 25.15 -8.79 -6.50
C TRP A 52 26.35 -8.27 -7.31
N SER A 53 27.34 -7.67 -6.63
CA SER A 53 28.54 -7.07 -7.22
C SER A 53 29.48 -8.05 -7.93
N ARG A 54 29.22 -9.37 -7.83
CA ARG A 54 30.11 -10.43 -8.34
C ARG A 54 29.61 -11.15 -9.58
N ARG A 55 28.50 -10.72 -10.19
CA ARG A 55 27.78 -11.51 -11.23
C ARG A 55 27.55 -10.73 -12.51
N GLU A 56 28.59 -10.07 -13.01
CA GLU A 56 28.57 -9.17 -14.18
C GLU A 56 28.47 -9.84 -15.56
N SER A 57 28.21 -11.15 -15.67
CA SER A 57 28.18 -11.84 -16.97
C SER A 57 26.91 -12.65 -17.20
N GLU A 58 25.73 -12.05 -17.03
CA GLU A 58 24.48 -12.63 -17.53
C GLU A 58 24.07 -12.01 -18.87
N PRO A 59 23.64 -12.82 -19.87
CA PRO A 59 23.12 -12.31 -21.14
C PRO A 59 22.00 -11.31 -20.92
N SER A 60 21.98 -10.25 -21.75
CA SER A 60 21.05 -9.14 -21.63
C SER A 60 19.59 -9.64 -21.59
N GLY A 61 18.98 -9.61 -20.40
CA GLY A 61 17.58 -10.00 -20.19
C GLY A 61 17.30 -11.06 -19.15
N GLN A 62 18.18 -12.03 -18.95
CA GLN A 62 17.94 -13.09 -17.97
C GLN A 62 17.91 -12.52 -16.54
N TRP A 63 18.71 -11.50 -16.28
CA TRP A 63 18.70 -10.82 -14.98
C TRP A 63 17.41 -10.01 -14.73
N VAL A 64 16.69 -9.54 -15.76
CA VAL A 64 15.40 -8.82 -15.59
C VAL A 64 14.34 -9.80 -15.11
N GLU A 65 14.26 -10.99 -15.73
CA GLU A 65 13.37 -12.06 -15.28
C GLU A 65 13.76 -12.58 -13.89
N ARG A 66 15.06 -12.58 -13.57
CA ARG A 66 15.53 -12.89 -12.22
C ARG A 66 15.10 -11.84 -11.21
N LEU A 67 15.32 -10.55 -11.45
CA LEU A 67 14.86 -9.48 -10.56
C LEU A 67 13.35 -9.55 -10.38
N ARG A 68 12.60 -9.81 -11.45
CA ARG A 68 11.16 -10.03 -11.37
C ARG A 68 10.83 -11.21 -10.46
N THR A 69 11.54 -12.33 -10.57
CA THR A 69 11.36 -13.50 -9.72
C THR A 69 11.70 -13.21 -8.25
N GLU A 70 12.76 -12.45 -7.99
CA GLU A 70 13.18 -12.04 -6.64
C GLU A 70 12.20 -11.05 -5.99
N LEU A 71 11.62 -10.16 -6.78
CA LEU A 71 10.64 -9.17 -6.34
C LEU A 71 9.21 -9.71 -6.29
N ALA A 72 8.92 -10.83 -6.95
CA ALA A 72 7.59 -11.43 -7.00
C ALA A 72 7.00 -11.77 -5.61
N PRO A 73 7.76 -12.28 -4.62
CA PRO A 73 7.25 -12.48 -3.26
C PRO A 73 6.96 -11.17 -2.53
N LEU A 74 7.58 -10.06 -2.97
CA LEU A 74 7.35 -8.71 -2.47
C LEU A 74 6.25 -7.98 -3.24
N ALA A 75 5.65 -8.66 -4.22
CA ALA A 75 4.57 -8.12 -5.03
C ALA A 75 3.49 -7.53 -4.13
N PHE A 76 3.10 -6.30 -4.46
CA PHE A 76 1.95 -5.68 -3.86
C PHE A 76 0.71 -6.53 -4.20
N GLN A 77 0.14 -7.19 -3.19
CA GLN A 77 -0.98 -8.13 -3.37
C GLN A 77 -2.36 -7.44 -3.44
N GLU A 78 -2.40 -6.13 -3.18
CA GLU A 78 -3.63 -5.33 -3.25
C GLU A 78 -3.82 -4.70 -4.65
N ALA A 79 -4.98 -4.08 -4.86
CA ALA A 79 -5.32 -3.41 -6.11
C ALA A 79 -4.27 -2.35 -6.47
N ASP A 80 -3.95 -2.22 -7.77
CA ASP A 80 -2.97 -1.25 -8.27
C ASP A 80 -3.11 0.13 -7.58
N PRO A 81 -2.05 0.66 -6.94
CA PRO A 81 -2.10 1.96 -6.27
C PRO A 81 -2.74 3.05 -7.11
N LYS A 82 -2.50 3.03 -8.44
CA LYS A 82 -3.13 3.96 -9.37
C LYS A 82 -4.64 3.82 -9.41
N THR A 83 -5.15 2.60 -9.47
CA THR A 83 -6.59 2.31 -9.43
C THR A 83 -7.20 2.79 -8.12
N CYS A 84 -6.50 2.63 -7.00
CA CYS A 84 -6.96 3.16 -5.71
C CYS A 84 -7.00 4.69 -5.70
N TRP A 85 -5.95 5.36 -6.19
CA TRP A 85 -5.87 6.81 -6.26
C TRP A 85 -6.89 7.42 -7.22
N ASP A 86 -7.14 6.78 -8.35
CA ASP A 86 -8.06 7.30 -9.38
C ASP A 86 -9.53 6.97 -9.07
N ARG A 87 -9.80 6.27 -7.96
CA ARG A 87 -11.18 6.01 -7.51
C ARG A 87 -11.89 7.31 -7.12
N GLU A 88 -13.16 7.41 -7.49
CA GLU A 88 -14.01 8.50 -7.04
C GLU A 88 -14.29 8.42 -5.53
N TRP A 89 -14.15 9.56 -4.86
CA TRP A 89 -14.63 9.73 -3.49
C TRP A 89 -16.04 10.32 -3.57
N ASP A 90 -16.99 9.74 -2.86
CA ASP A 90 -18.39 10.19 -2.78
C ASP A 90 -18.60 11.39 -1.84
N GLY A 91 -17.51 11.94 -1.27
CA GLY A 91 -17.57 13.08 -0.37
C GLY A 91 -17.94 12.71 1.08
N GLN A 92 -18.06 11.42 1.39
CA GLN A 92 -18.42 10.94 2.73
C GLN A 92 -17.23 10.25 3.40
N TRP A 93 -17.01 10.60 4.66
CA TRP A 93 -16.12 9.90 5.58
C TRP A 93 -16.87 8.79 6.29
N ARG A 94 -16.20 7.65 6.47
CA ARG A 94 -16.72 6.52 7.25
C ARG A 94 -16.04 6.58 8.59
N LEU A 95 -16.78 7.06 9.58
CA LEU A 95 -16.31 7.24 10.93
C LEU A 95 -16.62 6.00 11.73
N LEU A 96 -15.56 5.39 12.25
CA LEU A 96 -15.63 4.23 13.11
C LEU A 96 -15.30 4.68 14.54
N ALA A 97 -16.30 4.68 15.41
CA ALA A 97 -16.13 4.88 16.83
C ALA A 97 -16.28 3.55 17.56
N PHE A 98 -15.45 3.28 18.56
CA PHE A 98 -15.59 2.07 19.37
C PHE A 98 -15.28 2.35 20.83
N ASP A 99 -16.04 1.71 21.70
CA ASP A 99 -15.78 1.70 23.13
C ASP A 99 -15.26 0.32 23.53
N ILE A 100 -13.94 0.20 23.56
CA ILE A 100 -13.26 -1.03 23.99
C ILE A 100 -12.59 -0.71 25.33
N PRO A 101 -12.89 -1.48 26.39
CA PRO A 101 -12.26 -1.31 27.70
C PRO A 101 -10.74 -1.20 27.58
N SER A 102 -10.15 -0.29 28.37
CA SER A 102 -8.72 -0.01 28.34
C SER A 102 -7.85 -1.24 28.70
N GLN A 103 -8.46 -2.24 29.35
CA GLN A 103 -7.84 -3.50 29.69
C GLN A 103 -8.59 -4.71 29.10
N PRO A 104 -7.86 -5.72 28.58
CA PRO A 104 -6.41 -5.75 28.41
C PRO A 104 -5.94 -4.96 27.16
N LYS A 105 -4.85 -4.17 27.30
CA LYS A 105 -4.22 -3.36 26.24
C LYS A 105 -4.00 -4.11 24.92
N ALA A 106 -3.78 -5.43 25.00
CA ALA A 106 -3.60 -6.32 23.87
C ALA A 106 -4.78 -6.31 22.89
N ARG A 107 -6.03 -6.20 23.35
CA ARG A 107 -7.21 -6.18 22.47
C ARG A 107 -7.25 -4.91 21.61
N ARG A 108 -7.01 -3.75 22.21
CA ARG A 108 -6.97 -2.46 21.50
C ARG A 108 -5.83 -2.41 20.48
N GLN A 109 -4.63 -2.87 20.85
CA GLN A 109 -3.50 -2.93 19.93
C GLN A 109 -3.76 -3.85 18.73
N LYS A 110 -4.42 -5.00 18.96
CA LYS A 110 -4.84 -5.89 17.88
C LYS A 110 -5.82 -5.20 16.93
N LEU A 111 -6.84 -4.53 17.44
CA LEU A 111 -7.78 -3.78 16.61
C LEU A 111 -7.07 -2.68 15.81
N TRP A 112 -6.24 -1.84 16.45
CA TRP A 112 -5.52 -0.78 15.75
C TRP A 112 -4.62 -1.32 14.63
N ARG A 113 -3.94 -2.45 14.86
CA ARG A 113 -3.13 -3.09 13.82
C ARG A 113 -4.02 -3.55 12.67
N TRP A 114 -5.15 -4.19 12.96
CA TRP A 114 -6.10 -4.63 11.94
C TRP A 114 -6.72 -3.46 11.16
N LEU A 115 -7.08 -2.36 11.81
CA LEU A 115 -7.59 -1.15 11.15
C LEU A 115 -6.54 -0.51 10.24
N LYS A 116 -5.28 -0.44 10.69
CA LYS A 116 -4.16 0.04 9.87
C LYS A 116 -3.88 -0.86 8.68
N LEU A 117 -3.92 -2.18 8.86
CA LEU A 117 -3.80 -3.15 7.76
C LEU A 117 -4.90 -2.94 6.71
N ASN A 118 -6.08 -2.49 7.14
CA ASN A 118 -7.18 -2.14 6.25
C ASN A 118 -7.17 -0.67 5.77
N ARG A 119 -6.08 0.08 6.02
CA ARG A 119 -5.86 1.48 5.62
C ARG A 119 -6.83 2.49 6.23
N LEU A 120 -7.38 2.21 7.41
CA LEU A 120 -8.14 3.20 8.18
C LEU A 120 -7.18 4.13 8.93
N GLY A 121 -7.55 5.40 9.02
CA GLY A 121 -6.76 6.45 9.67
C GLY A 121 -7.24 6.73 11.10
N PRO A 122 -6.37 6.75 12.10
CA PRO A 122 -6.75 7.17 13.46
C PRO A 122 -6.92 8.70 13.58
N LEU A 123 -8.11 9.19 13.95
CA LEU A 123 -8.31 10.60 14.33
C LEU A 123 -8.12 10.81 15.84
N GLN A 124 -8.59 9.85 16.64
CA GLN A 124 -8.39 9.80 18.09
C GLN A 124 -8.23 8.34 18.53
N ARG A 125 -8.01 8.11 19.85
CA ARG A 125 -7.79 6.74 20.39
C ARG A 125 -8.90 5.75 20.03
N SER A 126 -10.14 6.22 19.98
CA SER A 126 -11.35 5.43 19.73
C SER A 126 -12.14 5.90 18.51
N LEU A 127 -11.59 6.81 17.70
CA LEU A 127 -12.25 7.35 16.51
C LEU A 127 -11.31 7.21 15.31
N TRP A 128 -11.78 6.48 14.31
CA TRP A 128 -11.04 6.16 13.09
C TRP A 128 -11.86 6.56 11.87
N VAL A 129 -11.19 6.78 10.75
CA VAL A 129 -11.79 7.30 9.54
C VAL A 129 -11.37 6.49 8.30
N SER A 130 -12.27 6.42 7.32
CA SER A 130 -12.00 5.87 6.01
C SER A 130 -12.70 6.65 4.89
N THR A 131 -12.14 6.56 3.69
CA THR A 131 -12.70 7.06 2.42
C THR A 131 -13.27 5.93 1.57
N LYS A 132 -13.14 4.67 2.02
CA LYS A 132 -13.73 3.49 1.38
C LYS A 132 -15.26 3.61 1.39
N PRO A 133 -15.97 3.05 0.38
CA PRO A 133 -17.41 3.16 0.32
C PRO A 133 -17.99 2.31 1.45
N LEU A 134 -19.21 2.65 1.87
CA LEU A 134 -19.83 2.02 3.03
C LEU A 134 -19.88 0.50 2.95
N ASN A 135 -20.17 -0.04 1.77
CA ASN A 135 -20.26 -1.49 1.54
C ASN A 135 -18.94 -2.21 1.80
N GLU A 136 -17.80 -1.64 1.43
CA GLU A 136 -16.48 -2.22 1.76
C GLU A 136 -16.24 -2.16 3.27
N ILE A 137 -16.55 -1.04 3.91
CA ILE A 137 -16.40 -0.91 5.37
C ILE A 137 -17.29 -1.93 6.09
N ARG A 138 -18.56 -2.07 5.69
CA ARG A 138 -19.47 -3.07 6.27
C ARG A 138 -18.96 -4.49 6.09
N LYS A 139 -18.38 -4.83 4.92
CA LYS A 139 -17.77 -6.15 4.67
C LYS A 139 -16.62 -6.44 5.63
N LEU A 140 -15.84 -5.43 6.03
CA LEU A 140 -14.75 -5.61 7.00
C LEU A 140 -15.24 -6.03 8.39
N PHE A 141 -16.48 -5.67 8.76
CA PHE A 141 -17.03 -5.92 10.10
C PHE A 141 -18.19 -6.91 10.12
N HIS A 142 -18.59 -7.46 8.96
CA HIS A 142 -19.79 -8.28 8.80
C HIS A 142 -19.87 -9.46 9.77
N ASP A 143 -18.73 -10.06 10.14
CA ASP A 143 -18.67 -11.24 11.00
C ASP A 143 -18.26 -10.92 12.45
N THR A 144 -18.11 -9.64 12.82
CA THR A 144 -17.53 -9.23 14.12
C THR A 144 -18.22 -8.03 14.77
N ALA A 145 -19.13 -7.36 14.06
CA ALA A 145 -19.81 -6.18 14.58
C ALA A 145 -20.88 -6.57 15.60
N ASP A 146 -20.57 -6.41 16.89
CA ASP A 146 -21.58 -6.19 17.91
C ASP A 146 -21.85 -4.67 17.98
N SER A 147 -23.09 -4.26 17.68
CA SER A 147 -23.53 -2.87 17.73
C SER A 147 -23.40 -2.22 19.11
N SER A 148 -23.22 -3.03 20.17
CA SER A 148 -23.00 -2.53 21.54
C SER A 148 -21.61 -1.89 21.75
N THR A 149 -20.63 -2.19 20.89
CA THR A 149 -19.22 -1.76 21.08
C THR A 149 -18.65 -0.92 19.93
N LEU A 150 -19.30 -0.94 18.77
CA LEU A 150 -18.82 -0.32 17.54
C LEU A 150 -19.93 0.46 16.86
N LEU A 151 -19.66 1.73 16.61
CA LEU A 151 -20.52 2.65 15.89
C LEU A 151 -19.87 3.00 14.55
N LEU A 152 -20.66 2.90 13.49
CA LEU A 152 -20.28 3.30 12.15
C LEU A 152 -21.20 4.43 11.70
N TRP A 153 -20.62 5.56 11.34
CA TRP A 153 -21.35 6.72 10.84
C TRP A 153 -20.78 7.20 9.51
N GLU A 154 -21.62 7.84 8.70
CA GLU A 154 -21.21 8.52 7.47
C GLU A 154 -21.39 10.03 7.63
N ALA A 155 -20.33 10.79 7.37
CA ALA A 155 -20.35 12.23 7.51
C ALA A 155 -19.54 12.91 6.40
N ALA A 156 -20.08 13.99 5.83
CA ALA A 156 -19.33 14.83 4.92
C ALA A 156 -18.32 15.71 5.70
N THR A 157 -17.31 16.22 5.02
CA THR A 157 -16.47 17.28 5.61
C THR A 157 -17.35 18.50 5.93
N PRO A 158 -17.30 19.06 7.15
CA PRO A 158 -18.04 20.27 7.49
C PRO A 158 -17.72 21.44 6.55
N LYS A 159 -18.71 22.29 6.27
CA LYS A 159 -18.51 23.49 5.45
C LYS A 159 -17.40 24.36 6.05
N GLY A 160 -16.50 24.85 5.21
CA GLY A 160 -15.36 25.69 5.62
C GLY A 160 -14.12 24.90 6.05
N LEU A 161 -14.19 23.58 6.18
CA LEU A 161 -13.00 22.73 6.41
C LEU A 161 -12.51 22.09 5.11
N ASN A 162 -11.19 22.02 4.96
CA ASN A 162 -10.57 21.31 3.86
C ASN A 162 -10.51 19.80 4.18
N PRO A 163 -11.06 18.90 3.34
CA PRO A 163 -10.95 17.45 3.55
C PRO A 163 -9.50 16.96 3.77
N THR A 164 -8.52 17.61 3.16
CA THR A 164 -7.10 17.27 3.32
C THR A 164 -6.62 17.42 4.77
N SER A 165 -7.20 18.31 5.59
CA SER A 165 -6.77 18.46 6.98
C SER A 165 -7.08 17.21 7.82
N LEU A 166 -8.18 16.51 7.53
CA LEU A 166 -8.49 15.22 8.15
C LEU A 166 -7.47 14.15 7.73
N VAL A 167 -6.99 14.21 6.48
CA VAL A 167 -5.95 13.29 6.00
C VAL A 167 -4.64 13.52 6.74
N GLU A 168 -4.21 14.78 6.86
CA GLU A 168 -2.99 15.16 7.57
C GLU A 168 -3.06 14.83 9.07
N GLN A 169 -4.27 14.85 9.65
CA GLN A 169 -4.47 14.44 11.04
C GLN A 169 -4.43 12.91 11.19
N ALA A 170 -4.99 12.17 10.24
CA ALA A 170 -5.21 10.73 10.40
C ALA A 170 -4.02 9.87 9.94
N TRP A 171 -3.19 10.36 9.03
CA TRP A 171 -2.03 9.63 8.49
C TRP A 171 -0.75 10.45 8.57
N ASP A 172 0.38 9.78 8.73
CA ASP A 172 1.70 10.41 8.73
C ASP A 172 2.11 10.81 7.31
N MET A 173 1.58 11.94 6.84
CA MET A 173 1.83 12.43 5.50
C MET A 173 3.29 12.86 5.30
N ASN A 174 3.95 13.36 6.36
CA ASN A 174 5.36 13.75 6.30
C ASN A 174 6.28 12.53 6.18
N GLY A 175 6.03 11.48 6.97
CA GLY A 175 6.76 10.23 6.87
C GLY A 175 6.55 9.56 5.51
N LEU A 176 5.32 9.56 5.00
CA LEU A 176 5.01 9.02 3.66
C LEU A 176 5.73 9.80 2.55
N ASP A 177 5.76 11.12 2.67
CA ASP A 177 6.44 11.99 1.73
C ASP A 177 7.97 11.78 1.74
N ALA A 178 8.56 11.53 2.92
CA ALA A 178 9.97 11.13 3.04
C ALA A 178 10.26 9.77 2.37
N LEU A 179 9.35 8.79 2.50
CA LEU A 179 9.48 7.49 1.83
C LEU A 179 9.48 7.65 0.29
N TYR A 180 8.54 8.41 -0.26
CA TYR A 180 8.47 8.65 -1.70
C TYR A 180 9.62 9.53 -2.22
N SER A 181 10.16 10.43 -1.39
CA SER A 181 11.38 11.18 -1.72
C SER A 181 12.55 10.26 -2.03
N LYS A 182 12.72 9.21 -1.23
CA LYS A 182 13.77 8.21 -1.41
C LYS A 182 13.60 7.43 -2.71
N VAL A 183 12.36 7.11 -3.08
CA VAL A 183 12.07 6.48 -4.38
C VAL A 183 12.49 7.41 -5.52
N LEU A 184 12.12 8.68 -5.44
CA LEU A 184 12.45 9.68 -6.45
C LEU A 184 13.96 9.90 -6.58
N SER A 185 14.71 9.91 -5.48
CA SER A 185 16.17 10.05 -5.54
C SER A 185 16.81 8.87 -6.28
N LEU A 186 16.39 7.64 -5.96
CA LEU A 186 16.90 6.43 -6.63
C LEU A 186 16.54 6.40 -8.12
N CYS A 187 15.35 6.90 -8.50
CA CYS A 187 14.93 6.96 -9.91
C CYS A 187 15.71 8.00 -10.74
N ARG A 188 16.43 8.95 -10.10
CA ARG A 188 17.28 9.92 -10.81
C ARG A 188 18.65 9.36 -11.17
N GLU A 189 19.07 8.28 -10.49
CA GLU A 189 20.35 7.63 -10.77
C GLU A 189 20.32 6.92 -12.13
N LYS A 190 21.52 6.63 -12.68
CA LYS A 190 21.62 5.90 -13.95
C LYS A 190 21.00 4.51 -13.75
N PRO A 191 19.97 4.14 -14.54
CA PRO A 191 19.31 2.86 -14.38
C PRO A 191 20.30 1.71 -14.54
N ASN A 192 20.45 0.91 -13.50
CA ASN A 192 21.15 -0.36 -13.49
C ASN A 192 20.33 -1.34 -12.62
N PRO A 193 20.65 -2.63 -12.64
CA PRO A 193 19.82 -3.58 -11.91
C PRO A 193 19.73 -3.33 -10.39
N ASP A 194 20.82 -2.91 -9.75
CA ASP A 194 20.87 -2.66 -8.30
C ASP A 194 20.00 -1.45 -7.92
N THR A 195 20.14 -0.36 -8.67
CA THR A 195 19.35 0.86 -8.47
C THR A 195 17.86 0.61 -8.72
N ILE A 196 17.51 -0.15 -9.76
CA ILE A 196 16.11 -0.56 -10.02
C ILE A 196 15.56 -1.42 -8.87
N ARG A 197 16.35 -2.38 -8.37
CA ARG A 197 15.96 -3.20 -7.22
C ARG A 197 15.72 -2.34 -5.98
N GLN A 198 16.65 -1.45 -5.65
CA GLN A 198 16.54 -0.55 -4.49
C GLN A 198 15.37 0.43 -4.62
N ALA A 199 15.15 0.99 -5.80
CA ALA A 199 14.04 1.89 -6.08
C ALA A 199 12.69 1.17 -5.94
N THR A 200 12.59 -0.04 -6.49
CA THR A 200 11.37 -0.86 -6.41
C THR A 200 11.07 -1.28 -4.98
N PHE A 201 12.09 -1.71 -4.23
CA PHE A 201 11.94 -2.06 -2.82
C PHE A 201 11.52 -0.85 -1.97
N SER A 202 12.18 0.29 -2.16
CA SER A 202 11.82 1.54 -1.46
C SER A 202 10.40 1.98 -1.79
N TRP A 203 9.95 1.79 -3.03
CA TRP A 203 8.58 2.08 -3.44
C TRP A 203 7.56 1.14 -2.79
N GLN A 204 7.87 -0.15 -2.68
CA GLN A 204 7.01 -1.09 -1.95
C GLN A 204 6.85 -0.69 -0.48
N GLN A 205 7.92 -0.25 0.17
CA GLN A 205 7.84 0.28 1.55
C GLN A 205 6.92 1.51 1.63
N ALA A 206 7.04 2.44 0.68
CA ALA A 206 6.18 3.62 0.61
C ALA A 206 4.71 3.24 0.44
N ILE A 207 4.40 2.33 -0.49
CA ILE A 207 3.03 1.87 -0.77
C ILE A 207 2.40 1.10 0.40
N GLN A 208 3.20 0.35 1.17
CA GLN A 208 2.72 -0.29 2.39
C GLN A 208 2.30 0.71 3.47
N ALA A 209 2.98 1.86 3.54
CA ALA A 209 2.63 2.94 4.46
C ALA A 209 1.52 3.86 3.93
N ASP A 210 1.30 3.87 2.61
CA ASP A 210 0.36 4.76 1.93
C ASP A 210 -1.10 4.41 2.26
N PRO A 211 -1.96 5.36 2.66
CA PRO A 211 -3.39 5.08 2.86
C PRO A 211 -4.16 4.77 1.57
N LEU A 212 -3.58 4.98 0.39
CA LEU A 212 -4.18 4.77 -0.94
C LEU A 212 -5.56 5.43 -1.09
N LEU A 213 -5.63 6.70 -0.68
CA LEU A 213 -6.85 7.50 -0.74
C LEU A 213 -7.17 7.93 -2.17
N PRO A 214 -8.40 8.34 -2.45
CA PRO A 214 -8.73 9.09 -3.66
C PRO A 214 -7.82 10.31 -3.85
N ARG A 215 -7.30 10.51 -5.06
CA ARG A 215 -6.27 11.50 -5.42
C ARG A 215 -6.58 12.90 -4.90
N ARG A 216 -7.85 13.31 -4.96
CA ARG A 216 -8.32 14.65 -4.54
C ARG A 216 -8.15 14.96 -3.05
N LEU A 217 -7.88 13.94 -2.23
CA LEU A 217 -7.74 14.09 -0.78
C LEU A 217 -6.30 14.31 -0.32
N TYR A 218 -5.32 13.93 -1.15
CA TYR A 218 -3.92 14.12 -0.80
C TYR A 218 -3.55 15.61 -0.78
N PRO A 219 -2.63 16.01 0.12
CA PRO A 219 -2.04 17.35 0.07
C PRO A 219 -1.27 17.53 -1.24
N LYS A 220 -1.16 18.78 -1.69
CA LYS A 220 -0.44 19.12 -2.94
C LYS A 220 1.04 18.73 -2.90
N SER A 221 1.62 18.64 -1.71
CA SER A 221 3.00 18.21 -1.49
C SER A 221 3.21 16.71 -1.70
N PHE A 222 2.14 15.90 -1.81
CA PHE A 222 2.25 14.46 -1.91
C PHE A 222 2.97 14.01 -3.18
N ARG A 223 4.11 13.33 -3.00
CA ARG A 223 4.99 12.90 -4.10
C ARG A 223 4.74 11.49 -4.64
N GLY A 224 3.83 10.71 -4.04
CA GLY A 224 3.62 9.30 -4.40
C GLY A 224 3.20 9.08 -5.86
N PHE A 225 2.38 9.98 -6.41
CA PHE A 225 2.00 9.93 -7.83
C PHE A 225 3.23 10.04 -8.75
N GLN A 226 4.06 11.06 -8.51
CA GLN A 226 5.26 11.31 -9.29
C GLN A 226 6.27 10.17 -9.11
N ALA A 227 6.50 9.71 -7.89
CA ALA A 227 7.43 8.64 -7.58
C ALA A 227 7.08 7.35 -8.34
N THR A 228 5.79 7.01 -8.38
CA THR A 228 5.31 5.81 -9.07
C THR A 228 5.48 5.92 -10.58
N GLU A 229 5.19 7.08 -11.18
CA GLU A 229 5.42 7.30 -12.60
C GLU A 229 6.92 7.30 -12.96
N GLN A 230 7.78 7.88 -12.12
CA GLN A 230 9.24 7.85 -12.35
C GLN A 230 9.80 6.44 -12.27
N LEU A 231 9.35 5.63 -11.31
CA LEU A 231 9.74 4.23 -11.22
C LEU A 231 9.31 3.45 -12.46
N LYS A 232 8.10 3.69 -12.96
CA LYS A 232 7.61 3.09 -14.22
C LYS A 232 8.52 3.49 -15.40
N ILE A 233 8.88 4.76 -15.52
CA ILE A 233 9.79 5.24 -16.56
C ILE A 233 11.17 4.59 -16.44
N MET A 234 11.70 4.44 -15.22
CA MET A 234 13.00 3.81 -14.97
C MET A 234 13.02 2.37 -15.48
N TRP A 235 12.01 1.58 -15.14
CA TRP A 235 11.83 0.22 -15.66
C TRP A 235 11.64 0.19 -17.19
N ALA A 236 10.96 1.19 -17.80
CA ALA A 236 10.73 1.27 -19.25
C ALA A 236 11.97 1.60 -20.06
N LYS A 237 12.78 2.55 -19.60
CA LYS A 237 14.08 2.83 -20.20
C LYS A 237 14.97 1.61 -20.18
N PHE A 238 14.90 0.83 -19.10
CA PHE A 238 15.72 -0.36 -18.96
C PHE A 238 15.25 -1.52 -19.85
N SER A 239 13.94 -1.69 -20.05
CA SER A 239 13.42 -2.72 -20.97
C SER A 239 13.63 -2.37 -22.45
N VAL A 240 13.70 -1.08 -22.80
CA VAL A 240 13.87 -0.58 -24.18
C VAL A 240 15.35 -0.43 -24.60
N ALA A 241 16.31 -0.27 -23.68
CA ALA A 241 17.76 -0.24 -23.95
C ALA A 241 18.33 -1.58 -24.47
N LYS A 242 17.47 -2.39 -25.07
CA LYS A 242 17.61 -3.81 -25.39
C LYS A 242 17.23 -4.12 -26.85
N LYS A 243 17.16 -3.09 -27.70
CA LYS A 243 17.18 -3.22 -29.16
C LYS A 243 18.49 -2.67 -29.69
#